data_AF-A0AAD9MFB9-F1
#
_entry.id   AF-A0AAD9MFB9-F1
#
_cell.length_a   1.000
_cell.length_b   1.000
_cell.length_c   1.000
_cell.angle_alpha   90.00
_cell.angle_beta   90.00
_cell.angle_gamma   90.00
#
_symmetry.space_group_name_H-M   'P 1'
#
loop_
_entity.id
_entity.type
_entity.pdbx_description
1 polymer ?
#
loop_
_entity_poly.entity_id
_entity_poly.type
_entity_poly.pdbx_seq_one_letter_code
_entity_poly.pdbx_strand_id
1 'polypeptide(L)'
;MGETFRGDVAQKVGEALLSVAGRRGRRPKTEARQAREDRLQQLKNQEAADAWGGAVPDMSDEDVPEEERIRNQFMSQIVSGWESKRGAEDVRIRASAVSIFAHAVETNPAGMGAKLVSTAVDLSVNILQLERGGETGILRRAAVLLTMSFLRALEKARERRQRLGFGMANPDDLTRILRYVADTDIDGLVKQHALDVLESLENWKAGALLPECAPPRAADGGLTRLVGLSVAPELPSSRGRVKPVIEEVD
;
A
#
# COMPACT_ATOMS: atom_id res chain seq x y z
N MET A 1 -9.90 7.13 -8.71
CA MET A 1 -10.94 6.12 -9.04
C MET A 1 -12.10 6.33 -8.06
N GLY A 2 -13.35 5.98 -8.39
CA GLY A 2 -14.51 6.25 -7.52
C GLY A 2 -15.09 4.97 -6.89
N GLU A 3 -16.30 5.07 -6.32
CA GLU A 3 -17.08 3.91 -5.85
C GLU A 3 -17.36 2.86 -6.95
N THR A 4 -17.10 3.22 -8.22
CA THR A 4 -17.23 2.38 -9.41
C THR A 4 -16.16 1.30 -9.55
N PHE A 5 -15.06 1.35 -8.79
CA PHE A 5 -14.04 0.29 -8.80
C PHE A 5 -14.50 -0.90 -7.93
N ARG A 6 -15.38 -1.75 -8.47
CA ARG A 6 -16.00 -2.92 -7.80
C ARG A 6 -16.13 -4.12 -8.74
N GLY A 7 -16.33 -5.29 -8.16
CA GLY A 7 -16.69 -6.52 -8.89
C GLY A 7 -15.55 -7.07 -9.74
N ASP A 8 -15.89 -7.74 -10.84
CA ASP A 8 -14.95 -8.47 -11.70
C ASP A 8 -13.79 -7.62 -12.22
N VAL A 9 -14.04 -6.34 -12.53
CA VAL A 9 -12.99 -5.44 -13.02
C VAL A 9 -11.97 -5.18 -11.92
N ALA A 10 -12.43 -4.85 -10.72
CA ALA A 10 -11.55 -4.62 -9.58
C ALA A 10 -10.74 -5.87 -9.22
N GLN A 11 -11.36 -7.06 -9.30
CA GLN A 11 -10.69 -8.33 -9.06
C GLN A 11 -9.62 -8.63 -10.11
N LYS A 12 -9.96 -8.58 -11.41
CA LYS A 12 -9.00 -8.86 -12.50
C LYS A 12 -7.82 -7.90 -12.49
N VAL A 13 -8.08 -6.61 -12.27
CA VAL A 13 -7.02 -5.59 -12.15
C VAL A 13 -6.17 -5.86 -10.91
N GLY A 14 -6.79 -6.16 -9.76
CA GLY A 14 -6.07 -6.48 -8.53
C GLY A 14 -5.18 -7.72 -8.65
N GLU A 15 -5.68 -8.79 -9.27
CA GLU A 15 -4.92 -10.01 -9.56
C GLU A 15 -3.75 -9.76 -10.51
N ALA A 16 -3.96 -8.97 -11.55
CA ALA A 16 -2.90 -8.59 -12.48
C ALA A 16 -1.80 -7.76 -11.78
N LEU A 17 -2.20 -6.79 -10.94
CA LEU A 17 -1.26 -5.98 -10.17
C LEU A 17 -0.47 -6.82 -9.16
N LEU A 18 -1.12 -7.72 -8.42
CA LEU A 18 -0.43 -8.63 -7.50
C LEU A 18 0.49 -9.60 -8.25
N SER A 19 0.06 -10.10 -9.40
CA SER A 19 0.90 -10.94 -10.26
C SER A 19 2.16 -10.19 -10.72
N VAL A 20 2.07 -8.90 -11.04
CA VAL A 20 3.23 -8.10 -11.42
C VAL A 20 4.11 -7.79 -10.21
N ALA A 21 3.53 -7.32 -9.10
CA ALA A 21 4.25 -6.95 -7.89
C ALA A 21 5.00 -8.14 -7.25
N GLY A 22 4.38 -9.33 -7.27
CA GLY A 22 4.91 -10.56 -6.67
C GLY A 22 5.97 -11.28 -7.49
N ARG A 23 6.23 -10.89 -8.74
CA ARG A 23 7.29 -11.52 -9.55
C ARG A 23 8.66 -11.30 -8.93
N ARG A 24 9.38 -12.39 -8.65
CA ARG A 24 10.75 -12.36 -8.17
C ARG A 24 11.65 -13.11 -9.15
N GLY A 25 12.87 -12.60 -9.35
CA GLY A 25 13.92 -13.35 -10.02
C GLY A 25 13.92 -13.32 -11.55
N ARG A 26 14.80 -14.13 -12.13
CA ARG A 26 15.27 -14.09 -13.52
C ARG A 26 14.17 -14.55 -14.50
N ARG A 27 13.95 -13.82 -15.59
CA ARG A 27 13.14 -14.13 -16.77
C ARG A 27 14.01 -14.78 -17.86
N PRO A 28 14.18 -16.11 -17.87
CA PRO A 28 15.05 -16.79 -18.82
C PRO A 28 14.60 -16.60 -20.28
N LYS A 29 13.28 -16.48 -20.54
CA LYS A 29 12.75 -16.21 -21.88
C LYS A 29 13.07 -14.80 -22.36
N THR A 30 12.94 -13.80 -21.49
CA THR A 30 13.27 -12.40 -21.81
C THR A 30 14.76 -12.25 -22.01
N GLU A 31 15.57 -12.89 -21.17
CA GLU A 31 17.02 -12.89 -21.30
C GLU A 31 17.50 -13.58 -22.58
N ALA A 32 16.93 -14.74 -22.92
CA ALA A 32 17.27 -15.43 -24.16
C ALA A 32 16.87 -14.61 -25.39
N ARG A 33 15.80 -13.82 -25.31
CA ARG A 33 15.40 -12.89 -26.36
C ARG A 33 16.38 -11.72 -26.47
N GLN A 34 16.71 -11.06 -25.35
CA GLN A 34 17.68 -9.97 -25.30
C GLN A 34 19.04 -10.45 -25.85
N ALA A 35 19.55 -11.58 -25.37
CA ALA A 35 20.80 -12.16 -25.85
C ALA A 35 20.81 -12.48 -27.35
N ARG A 36 19.65 -12.82 -27.95
CA ARG A 36 19.53 -13.01 -29.41
C ARG A 36 19.57 -11.67 -30.15
N GLU A 37 18.82 -10.68 -29.66
CA GLU A 37 18.80 -9.32 -30.22
C GLU A 37 20.20 -8.69 -30.14
N ASP A 38 20.91 -8.86 -29.03
CA ASP A 38 22.30 -8.40 -28.86
C ASP A 38 23.27 -9.06 -29.83
N ARG A 39 23.16 -10.39 -30.02
CA ARG A 39 24.01 -11.11 -30.99
C ARG A 39 23.75 -10.61 -32.42
N LEU A 40 22.50 -10.36 -32.77
CA LEU A 40 22.15 -9.77 -34.06
C LEU A 40 22.71 -8.36 -34.21
N GLN A 41 22.64 -7.54 -33.15
CA GLN A 41 23.22 -6.19 -33.14
C GLN A 41 24.75 -6.25 -33.29
N GLN A 42 25.42 -7.17 -32.59
CA GLN A 42 26.87 -7.37 -32.69
C GLN A 42 27.29 -7.82 -34.08
N LEU A 43 26.56 -8.75 -34.69
CA LEU A 43 26.82 -9.19 -36.06
C LEU A 43 26.64 -8.05 -37.07
N LYS A 44 25.56 -7.26 -36.95
CA LYS A 44 25.36 -6.06 -37.78
C LYS A 44 26.49 -5.04 -37.61
N ASN A 45 26.95 -4.82 -36.38
CA ASN A 45 28.05 -3.90 -36.10
C ASN A 45 29.37 -4.42 -36.66
N GLN A 46 29.60 -5.74 -36.63
CA GLN A 46 30.77 -6.38 -37.26
C GLN A 46 30.73 -6.26 -38.78
N GLU A 47 29.59 -6.57 -39.41
CA GLU A 47 29.40 -6.41 -40.87
C GLU A 47 29.59 -4.95 -41.30
N ALA A 48 29.11 -3.99 -40.51
CA ALA A 48 29.31 -2.57 -40.78
C ALA A 48 30.79 -2.16 -40.64
N ALA A 49 31.50 -2.67 -39.62
CA ALA A 49 32.92 -2.42 -39.43
C ALA A 49 33.79 -3.03 -40.56
N ASP A 50 33.45 -4.25 -41.00
CA ASP A 50 34.12 -4.92 -42.11
C ASP A 50 33.91 -4.17 -43.43
N ALA A 51 32.69 -3.69 -43.69
CA ALA A 51 32.37 -2.88 -44.86
C ALA A 51 33.07 -1.50 -44.87
N TRP A 52 33.37 -0.96 -43.68
CA TRP A 52 34.07 0.32 -43.51
C TRP A 52 35.60 0.17 -43.45
N GLY A 53 36.12 -1.05 -43.36
CA GLY A 53 37.56 -1.33 -43.26
C GLY A 53 38.17 -0.96 -41.90
N GLY A 54 37.36 -0.93 -40.84
CA GLY A 54 37.76 -0.52 -39.49
C GLY A 54 36.54 -0.21 -38.60
N ALA A 55 36.77 0.30 -37.39
CA ALA A 55 35.66 0.78 -36.56
C ALA A 55 34.93 1.89 -37.32
N VAL A 56 33.63 1.70 -37.59
CA VAL A 56 32.78 2.72 -38.22
C VAL A 56 32.81 3.96 -37.31
N PRO A 57 33.35 5.10 -37.77
CA PRO A 57 33.29 6.34 -37.03
C PRO A 57 31.83 6.64 -36.74
N ASP A 58 31.51 6.85 -35.47
CA ASP A 58 30.19 7.31 -35.08
C ASP A 58 30.05 8.77 -35.54
N MET A 59 29.60 8.96 -36.78
CA MET A 59 29.40 10.29 -37.37
C MET A 59 28.29 11.09 -36.66
N SER A 60 27.67 10.53 -35.61
CA SER A 60 26.77 11.27 -34.73
C SER A 60 27.52 12.15 -33.72
N ASP A 61 28.82 11.95 -33.49
CA ASP A 61 29.56 12.72 -32.49
C ASP A 61 30.40 13.87 -33.08
N GLU A 62 30.91 13.78 -34.31
CA GLU A 62 31.91 14.73 -34.85
C GLU A 62 31.41 16.16 -35.11
N ASP A 63 30.11 16.35 -35.37
CA ASP A 63 29.49 17.67 -35.63
C ASP A 63 28.63 18.20 -34.47
N VAL A 64 28.60 17.50 -33.33
CA VAL A 64 27.73 17.84 -32.20
C VAL A 64 28.46 18.77 -31.22
N PRO A 65 27.89 19.95 -30.89
CA PRO A 65 28.46 20.86 -29.89
C PRO A 65 28.78 20.15 -28.58
N GLU A 66 29.87 20.55 -27.91
CA GLU A 66 30.35 19.90 -26.68
C GLU A 66 29.26 19.83 -25.58
N GLU A 67 28.40 20.85 -25.49
CA GLU A 67 27.25 20.86 -24.57
C GLU A 67 26.21 19.76 -24.86
N GLU A 68 26.02 19.43 -26.13
CA GLU A 68 25.07 18.42 -26.59
C GLU A 68 25.68 17.01 -26.49
N ARG A 69 27.00 16.86 -26.63
CA ARG A 69 27.73 15.62 -26.28
C ARG A 69 27.61 15.30 -24.79
N ILE A 70 27.83 16.27 -23.91
CA ILE A 70 27.67 16.09 -22.45
C ILE A 70 26.22 15.70 -22.11
N ARG A 71 25.24 16.33 -22.76
CA ARG A 71 23.82 15.99 -22.61
C ARG A 71 23.53 14.56 -23.09
N ASN A 72 24.07 14.16 -24.23
CA ASN A 72 23.88 12.83 -24.80
C ASN A 72 24.53 11.74 -23.93
N GLN A 73 25.72 12.00 -23.39
CA GLN A 73 26.38 11.11 -22.41
C GLN A 73 25.59 11.00 -21.10
N PHE A 74 25.04 12.10 -20.61
CA PHE A 74 24.17 12.08 -19.43
C PHE A 74 22.87 11.30 -19.71
N MET A 75 22.26 11.50 -20.87
CA MET A 75 21.08 10.76 -21.31
C MET A 75 21.37 9.27 -21.49
N SER A 76 22.53 8.89 -22.03
CA SER A 76 22.91 7.48 -22.20
C SER A 76 23.18 6.80 -20.85
N GLN A 77 23.75 7.52 -19.88
CA GLN A 77 23.86 7.04 -18.49
C GLN A 77 22.50 6.83 -17.83
N ILE A 78 21.53 7.74 -18.06
CA ILE A 78 20.16 7.58 -17.56
C ILE A 78 19.49 6.35 -18.21
N VAL A 79 19.57 6.23 -19.53
CA VAL A 79 18.94 5.13 -20.29
C VAL A 79 19.55 3.78 -19.93
N SER A 80 20.87 3.69 -19.82
CA SER A 80 21.54 2.46 -19.37
C SER A 80 21.22 2.11 -17.92
N GLY A 81 21.05 3.10 -17.04
CA GLY A 81 20.53 2.90 -15.68
C GLY A 81 19.06 2.44 -15.65
N TRP A 82 18.32 2.63 -16.75
CA TRP A 82 16.95 2.15 -16.90
C TRP A 82 16.85 0.79 -17.57
N GLU A 83 17.90 0.27 -18.19
CA GLU A 83 17.91 -1.13 -18.58
C GLU A 83 17.99 -1.97 -17.30
N SER A 84 16.86 -2.57 -16.90
CA SER A 84 16.85 -3.61 -15.87
C SER A 84 17.92 -4.64 -16.23
N LYS A 85 18.75 -5.08 -15.26
CA LYS A 85 19.76 -6.14 -15.46
C LYS A 85 19.16 -7.23 -16.36
N ARG A 86 19.83 -7.60 -17.45
CA ARG A 86 19.26 -8.49 -18.49
C ARG A 86 18.67 -9.74 -17.85
N GLY A 87 17.42 -10.02 -18.22
CA GLY A 87 16.68 -11.11 -17.61
C GLY A 87 16.25 -10.91 -16.17
N ALA A 88 16.38 -9.76 -15.52
CA ALA A 88 15.83 -9.49 -14.18
C ALA A 88 14.48 -8.77 -14.29
N GLU A 89 13.63 -8.92 -13.28
CA GLU A 89 12.39 -8.15 -13.18
C GLU A 89 12.70 -6.67 -12.94
N ASP A 90 11.98 -5.79 -13.64
CA ASP A 90 12.09 -4.35 -13.40
C ASP A 90 11.41 -3.99 -12.07
N VAL A 91 12.24 -3.65 -11.09
CA VAL A 91 11.83 -3.24 -9.74
C VAL A 91 10.88 -2.04 -9.79
N ARG A 92 11.02 -1.13 -10.76
CA ARG A 92 10.16 0.05 -10.90
C ARG A 92 8.77 -0.36 -11.36
N ILE A 93 8.65 -1.30 -12.29
CA ILE A 93 7.35 -1.84 -12.73
C ILE A 93 6.65 -2.55 -11.57
N ARG A 94 7.39 -3.33 -10.79
CA ARG A 94 6.87 -3.95 -9.56
C ARG A 94 6.39 -2.90 -8.56
N ALA A 95 7.19 -1.86 -8.32
CA ALA A 95 6.84 -0.77 -7.41
C ALA A 95 5.60 -0.01 -7.88
N SER A 96 5.51 0.30 -9.17
CA SER A 96 4.31 0.91 -9.77
C SER A 96 3.07 0.05 -9.57
N ALA A 97 3.18 -1.27 -9.73
CA ALA A 97 2.05 -2.18 -9.49
C ALA A 97 1.60 -2.15 -8.02
N VAL A 98 2.54 -2.15 -7.07
CA VAL A 98 2.24 -2.00 -5.63
C VAL A 98 1.56 -0.66 -5.34
N SER A 99 2.07 0.44 -5.87
CA SER A 99 1.51 1.78 -5.64
C SER A 99 0.12 1.95 -6.25
N ILE A 100 -0.13 1.42 -7.45
CA ILE A 100 -1.47 1.44 -8.07
C ILE A 100 -2.44 0.60 -7.23
N PHE A 101 -2.00 -0.55 -6.73
CA PHE A 101 -2.81 -1.39 -5.85
C PHE A 101 -3.13 -0.66 -4.53
N ALA A 102 -2.15 0.03 -3.93
CA ALA A 102 -2.36 0.84 -2.73
C ALA A 102 -3.45 1.91 -2.93
N HIS A 103 -3.39 2.61 -4.06
CA HIS A 103 -4.40 3.60 -4.40
C HIS A 103 -5.79 2.98 -4.64
N ALA A 104 -5.85 1.77 -5.20
CA ALA A 104 -7.09 1.03 -5.36
C ALA A 104 -7.72 0.65 -4.01
N VAL A 105 -6.89 0.22 -3.04
CA VAL A 105 -7.31 -0.09 -1.66
C VAL A 105 -7.85 1.14 -0.94
N GLU A 106 -7.21 2.31 -1.08
CA GLU A 106 -7.70 3.56 -0.46
C GLU A 106 -9.02 4.04 -1.07
N THR A 107 -9.17 3.86 -2.39
CA THR A 107 -10.34 4.30 -3.13
C THR A 107 -11.58 3.53 -2.69
N ASN A 108 -11.52 2.20 -2.77
CA ASN A 108 -12.67 1.36 -2.52
C ASN A 108 -12.27 -0.03 -2.00
N PRO A 109 -11.94 -0.13 -0.70
CA PRO A 109 -11.43 -1.37 -0.10
C PRO A 109 -12.44 -2.52 -0.18
N ALA A 110 -13.74 -2.23 -0.02
CA ALA A 110 -14.80 -3.22 -0.10
C ALA A 110 -14.98 -3.78 -1.53
N GLY A 111 -14.62 -3.00 -2.56
CA GLY A 111 -14.81 -3.36 -3.96
C GLY A 111 -13.84 -4.41 -4.50
N MET A 112 -12.65 -4.52 -3.89
CA MET A 112 -11.61 -5.46 -4.32
C MET A 112 -11.77 -6.85 -3.71
N GLY A 113 -12.40 -6.94 -2.55
CA GLY A 113 -12.61 -8.19 -1.83
C GLY A 113 -11.45 -8.55 -0.88
N ALA A 114 -11.83 -9.16 0.24
CA ALA A 114 -10.96 -9.48 1.37
C ALA A 114 -9.69 -10.26 1.00
N LYS A 115 -9.81 -11.23 0.10
CA LYS A 115 -8.70 -12.11 -0.30
C LYS A 115 -7.58 -11.34 -1.00
N LEU A 116 -7.93 -10.43 -1.92
CA LEU A 116 -6.92 -9.67 -2.65
C LEU A 116 -6.19 -8.69 -1.73
N VAL A 117 -6.93 -8.01 -0.86
CA VAL A 117 -6.34 -7.04 0.08
C VAL A 117 -5.43 -7.74 1.09
N SER A 118 -5.85 -8.86 1.68
CA SER A 118 -5.00 -9.65 2.59
C SER A 118 -3.73 -10.16 1.90
N THR A 119 -3.85 -10.74 0.70
CA THR A 119 -2.69 -11.19 -0.10
C THR A 119 -1.72 -10.04 -0.40
N ALA A 120 -2.24 -8.83 -0.60
CA ALA A 120 -1.42 -7.64 -0.84
C ALA A 120 -0.62 -7.22 0.40
N VAL A 121 -1.23 -7.27 1.59
CA VAL A 121 -0.54 -7.00 2.85
C VAL A 121 0.54 -8.06 3.12
N ASP A 122 0.23 -9.33 2.88
CA ASP A 122 1.22 -10.41 2.98
C ASP A 122 2.38 -10.21 2.00
N LEU A 123 2.08 -9.77 0.77
CA LEU A 123 3.10 -9.42 -0.22
C LEU A 123 3.96 -8.23 0.24
N SER A 124 3.36 -7.19 0.81
CA SER A 124 4.10 -6.05 1.39
C SER A 124 5.08 -6.51 2.47
N VAL A 125 4.63 -7.34 3.41
CA VAL A 125 5.50 -7.92 4.45
C VAL A 125 6.65 -8.70 3.83
N ASN A 126 6.36 -9.54 2.84
CA ASN A 126 7.36 -10.33 2.14
C ASN A 126 8.38 -9.45 1.39
N ILE A 127 7.97 -8.32 0.81
CA ILE A 127 8.87 -7.35 0.16
C ILE A 127 9.81 -6.75 1.21
N LEU A 128 9.28 -6.27 2.33
CA LEU A 128 10.08 -5.62 3.39
C LEU A 128 11.12 -6.57 4.01
N GLN A 129 10.79 -7.86 4.14
CA GLN A 129 11.69 -8.83 4.74
C GLN A 129 12.80 -9.30 3.78
N LEU A 130 12.49 -9.46 2.49
CA LEU A 130 13.35 -10.20 1.55
C LEU A 130 14.08 -9.31 0.54
N GLU A 131 13.52 -8.16 0.17
CA GLU A 131 14.06 -7.30 -0.89
C GLU A 131 14.99 -6.23 -0.29
N ARG A 132 16.11 -6.62 0.34
CA ARG A 132 17.02 -5.73 1.10
C ARG A 132 18.09 -5.02 0.27
N GLY A 133 18.13 -5.22 -1.05
CA GLY A 133 19.08 -4.57 -1.95
C GLY A 133 18.94 -3.04 -1.95
N GLY A 134 20.00 -2.32 -2.30
CA GLY A 134 19.92 -0.86 -2.44
C GLY A 134 18.98 -0.45 -3.58
N GLU A 135 19.00 -1.22 -4.67
CA GLU A 135 18.17 -1.06 -5.86
C GLU A 135 16.67 -1.29 -5.63
N THR A 136 16.31 -2.01 -4.56
CA THR A 136 14.92 -2.32 -4.21
C THR A 136 14.28 -1.31 -3.26
N GLY A 137 14.98 -0.21 -2.92
CA GLY A 137 14.43 0.84 -2.03
C GLY A 137 13.08 1.38 -2.50
N ILE A 138 12.91 1.65 -3.81
CA ILE A 138 11.63 2.12 -4.36
C ILE A 138 10.48 1.12 -4.15
N LEU A 139 10.77 -0.17 -4.22
CA LEU A 139 9.79 -1.23 -4.01
C LEU A 139 9.44 -1.37 -2.53
N ARG A 140 10.43 -1.27 -1.62
CA ARG A 140 10.18 -1.25 -0.18
C ARG A 140 9.34 -0.05 0.23
N ARG A 141 9.63 1.16 -0.29
CA ARG A 141 8.79 2.35 -0.06
C ARG A 141 7.34 2.11 -0.49
N ALA A 142 7.12 1.56 -1.69
CA ALA A 142 5.79 1.24 -2.15
C ALA A 142 5.06 0.23 -1.24
N ALA A 143 5.77 -0.78 -0.72
CA ALA A 143 5.20 -1.77 0.21
C ALA A 143 4.81 -1.17 1.57
N VAL A 144 5.62 -0.26 2.12
CA VAL A 144 5.26 0.50 3.33
C VAL A 144 4.02 1.35 3.09
N LEU A 145 3.96 2.07 1.96
CA LEU A 145 2.81 2.90 1.61
C LEU A 145 1.54 2.07 1.37
N LEU A 146 1.64 0.88 0.77
CA LEU A 146 0.51 -0.05 0.66
C LEU A 146 -0.03 -0.44 2.05
N THR A 147 0.86 -0.64 3.02
CA THR A 147 0.48 -0.93 4.42
C THR A 147 -0.23 0.27 5.06
N MET A 148 0.27 1.49 4.82
CA MET A 148 -0.40 2.72 5.23
C MET A 148 -1.80 2.86 4.63
N SER A 149 -1.92 2.64 3.32
CA SER A 149 -3.16 2.67 2.57
C SER A 149 -4.19 1.67 3.10
N PHE A 150 -3.74 0.47 3.47
CA PHE A 150 -4.57 -0.53 4.13
C PHE A 150 -5.08 -0.07 5.51
N LEU A 151 -4.19 0.49 6.35
CA LEU A 151 -4.57 1.03 7.66
C LEU A 151 -5.62 2.14 7.55
N ARG A 152 -5.40 3.10 6.65
CA ARG A 152 -6.34 4.19 6.36
C ARG A 152 -7.69 3.65 5.86
N ALA A 153 -7.67 2.59 5.04
CA ALA A 153 -8.88 1.93 4.58
C ALA A 153 -9.68 1.29 5.74
N LEU A 154 -9.00 0.65 6.71
CA LEU A 154 -9.64 0.11 7.91
C LEU A 154 -10.24 1.22 8.78
N GLU A 155 -9.51 2.31 9.00
CA GLU A 155 -9.96 3.44 9.80
C GLU A 155 -11.19 4.11 9.16
N LYS A 156 -11.13 4.42 7.87
CA LYS A 156 -12.25 4.99 7.11
C LYS A 156 -13.49 4.09 7.12
N ALA A 157 -13.31 2.77 7.09
CA ALA A 157 -14.42 1.85 7.21
C ALA A 157 -15.01 1.83 8.62
N ARG A 158 -14.18 1.91 9.66
CA ARG A 158 -14.62 2.04 11.05
C ARG A 158 -15.43 3.32 11.26
N GLU A 159 -14.94 4.46 10.79
CA GLU A 159 -15.64 5.75 10.86
C GLU A 159 -17.02 5.70 10.19
N ARG A 160 -17.11 5.00 9.05
CA ARG A 160 -18.35 4.82 8.28
C ARG A 160 -19.22 3.65 8.77
N ARG A 161 -18.80 2.96 9.84
CA ARG A 161 -19.43 1.71 10.32
C ARG A 161 -19.66 0.67 9.21
N GLN A 162 -18.75 0.62 8.24
CA GLN A 162 -18.82 -0.28 7.09
C GLN A 162 -18.07 -1.58 7.40
N ARG A 163 -18.72 -2.72 7.17
CA ARG A 163 -18.05 -4.04 7.25
C ARG A 163 -17.30 -4.31 5.95
N LEU A 164 -15.97 -4.38 6.01
CA LEU A 164 -15.11 -4.67 4.86
C LEU A 164 -14.98 -6.17 4.55
N GLY A 165 -15.37 -7.04 5.48
CA GLY A 165 -15.17 -8.49 5.34
C GLY A 165 -13.70 -8.94 5.49
N PHE A 166 -12.82 -8.01 5.87
CA PHE A 166 -11.43 -8.27 6.25
C PHE A 166 -11.02 -7.33 7.39
N GLY A 167 -9.98 -7.72 8.10
CA GLY A 167 -9.38 -6.95 9.18
C GLY A 167 -7.88 -7.24 9.29
N MET A 168 -7.23 -6.64 10.27
CA MET A 168 -5.82 -6.91 10.53
C MET A 168 -5.69 -8.23 11.30
N ALA A 169 -5.10 -9.25 10.67
CA ALA A 169 -4.98 -10.58 11.28
C ALA A 169 -3.89 -10.62 12.37
N ASN A 170 -2.70 -10.07 12.10
CA ASN A 170 -1.54 -10.12 13.00
C ASN A 170 -0.91 -8.72 13.15
N PRO A 171 -1.54 -7.82 13.91
CA PRO A 171 -1.06 -6.44 14.05
C PRO A 171 0.28 -6.35 14.79
N ASP A 172 0.60 -7.30 15.68
CA ASP A 172 1.85 -7.29 16.45
C ASP A 172 3.05 -7.76 15.64
N ASP A 173 2.87 -8.75 14.76
CA ASP A 173 3.94 -9.16 13.85
C ASP A 173 4.26 -8.03 12.87
N LEU A 174 3.24 -7.34 12.36
CA LEU A 174 3.42 -6.16 11.52
C LEU A 174 4.19 -5.05 12.27
N THR A 175 3.84 -4.76 13.53
CA THR A 175 4.60 -3.82 14.38
C THR A 175 6.07 -4.24 14.50
N ARG A 176 6.35 -5.52 14.75
CA ARG A 176 7.71 -6.05 14.88
C ARG A 176 8.51 -5.86 13.59
N ILE A 177 7.91 -6.19 12.44
CA ILE A 177 8.56 -6.08 11.14
C ILE A 177 8.83 -4.61 10.79
N LEU A 178 7.86 -3.73 10.96
CA LEU A 178 8.04 -2.30 10.66
C LEU A 178 9.08 -1.65 11.57
N ARG A 179 9.15 -2.03 12.85
CA ARG A 179 10.19 -1.55 13.77
C ARG A 179 11.58 -2.00 13.32
N TYR A 180 11.73 -3.27 12.95
CA TYR A 180 12.97 -3.77 12.39
C TYR A 180 13.38 -3.02 11.11
N VAL A 181 12.42 -2.72 10.22
CA VAL A 181 12.67 -1.94 8.99
C VAL A 181 13.08 -0.51 9.33
N ALA A 182 12.37 0.17 10.23
CA ALA A 182 12.69 1.52 10.69
C ALA A 182 14.13 1.63 11.22
N ASP A 183 14.61 0.61 11.93
CA ASP A 183 15.96 0.62 12.49
C ASP A 183 17.02 0.26 11.43
N THR A 184 16.77 -0.79 10.63
CA THR A 184 17.82 -1.48 9.86
C THR A 184 17.85 -1.22 8.35
N ASP A 185 16.85 -0.55 7.77
CA ASP A 185 16.84 -0.30 6.33
C ASP A 185 18.05 0.54 5.88
N ILE A 186 18.41 0.45 4.61
CA ILE A 186 19.50 1.26 4.04
C ILE A 186 18.95 2.61 3.55
N ASP A 187 17.68 2.63 3.14
CA ASP A 187 17.01 3.81 2.60
C ASP A 187 16.32 4.60 3.73
N GLY A 188 16.80 5.81 3.99
CA GLY A 188 16.27 6.69 5.04
C GLY A 188 14.80 7.05 4.87
N LEU A 189 14.29 7.11 3.62
CA LEU A 189 12.86 7.36 3.37
C LEU A 189 12.01 6.15 3.74
N VAL A 190 12.50 4.94 3.50
CA VAL A 190 11.82 3.71 3.96
C VAL A 190 11.72 3.72 5.48
N LYS A 191 12.79 4.11 6.17
CA LYS A 191 12.79 4.22 7.64
C LYS A 191 11.72 5.19 8.13
N GLN A 192 11.69 6.40 7.57
CA GLN A 192 10.73 7.42 7.95
C GLN A 192 9.29 6.94 7.71
N HIS A 193 8.98 6.40 6.53
CA HIS A 193 7.65 5.88 6.26
C HIS A 193 7.27 4.72 7.19
N ALA A 194 8.23 3.87 7.57
CA ALA A 194 7.96 2.79 8.52
C ALA A 194 7.60 3.34 9.92
N LEU A 195 8.25 4.41 10.37
CA LEU A 195 7.90 5.11 11.61
C LEU A 195 6.49 5.73 11.53
N ASP A 196 6.16 6.41 10.43
CA ASP A 196 4.83 7.00 10.22
C ASP A 196 3.72 5.93 10.29
N VAL A 197 3.97 4.75 9.68
CA VAL A 197 3.05 3.60 9.72
C VAL A 197 2.95 3.02 11.12
N LEU A 198 4.05 2.94 11.88
CA LEU A 198 4.04 2.47 13.26
C LEU A 198 3.16 3.36 14.15
N GLU A 199 3.32 4.68 14.06
CA GLU A 199 2.48 5.63 14.80
C GLU A 199 1.00 5.46 14.43
N SER A 200 0.70 5.36 13.13
CA SER A 200 -0.66 5.14 12.65
C SER A 200 -1.25 3.81 13.13
N LEU A 201 -0.43 2.76 13.19
CA LEU A 201 -0.82 1.44 13.68
C LEU A 201 -1.10 1.45 15.19
N GLU A 202 -0.30 2.16 15.97
CA GLU A 202 -0.51 2.35 17.42
C GLU A 202 -1.81 3.13 17.69
N ASN A 203 -2.05 4.21 16.93
CA ASN A 203 -3.31 4.97 16.99
C ASN A 203 -4.52 4.12 16.62
N TRP A 204 -4.41 3.29 15.58
CA TRP A 204 -5.46 2.36 15.20
C TRP A 204 -5.73 1.32 16.29
N LYS A 205 -4.69 0.72 16.89
CA LYS A 205 -4.82 -0.24 18.00
C LYS A 205 -5.52 0.39 19.21
N ALA A 206 -5.11 1.59 19.61
CA ALA A 206 -5.75 2.33 20.71
C ALA A 206 -7.23 2.59 20.42
N GLY A 207 -7.53 3.01 19.18
CA GLY A 207 -8.91 3.21 18.74
C GLY A 207 -9.75 1.92 18.67
N ALA A 208 -9.15 0.77 18.41
CA ALA A 208 -9.85 -0.51 18.36
C ALA A 208 -10.24 -1.04 19.75
N LEU A 209 -9.54 -0.60 20.81
CA LEU A 209 -9.83 -0.97 22.20
C LEU A 209 -10.97 -0.14 22.82
N LEU A 210 -11.29 1.02 22.25
CA LEU A 210 -12.40 1.83 22.71
C LEU A 210 -13.72 1.16 22.27
N PRO A 211 -14.65 0.85 23.19
CA PRO A 211 -15.96 0.36 22.81
C PRO A 211 -16.60 1.36 21.85
N GLU A 212 -17.16 0.88 20.74
CA GLU A 212 -17.98 1.71 19.88
C GLU A 212 -19.05 2.34 20.76
N CYS A 213 -18.95 3.66 21.01
CA CYS A 213 -20.02 4.40 21.62
C CYS A 213 -21.20 4.25 20.66
N ALA A 214 -22.08 3.31 20.99
CA ALA A 214 -23.32 3.12 20.27
C ALA A 214 -23.98 4.50 20.27
N PRO A 215 -24.50 4.99 19.14
CA PRO A 215 -25.37 6.15 19.22
C PRO A 215 -26.44 5.80 20.26
N PRO A 216 -26.92 6.75 21.09
CA PRO A 216 -28.16 6.50 21.79
C PRO A 216 -29.11 5.99 20.72
N ARG A 217 -29.57 4.74 20.84
CA ARG A 217 -30.76 4.32 20.10
C ARG A 217 -31.71 5.49 20.33
N ALA A 218 -32.33 5.98 19.27
CA ALA A 218 -33.53 6.78 19.40
C ALA A 218 -34.56 5.86 20.10
N ALA A 219 -34.37 5.72 21.41
CA ALA A 219 -35.28 5.20 22.36
C ALA A 219 -35.97 6.46 22.82
N ASP A 220 -37.11 6.69 22.21
CA ASP A 220 -38.23 7.29 22.92
C ASP A 220 -38.15 6.89 24.40
N GLY A 221 -38.07 7.90 25.27
CA GLY A 221 -38.36 7.72 26.69
C GLY A 221 -37.17 7.51 27.61
N GLY A 222 -36.59 8.62 28.06
CA GLY A 222 -36.24 8.80 29.47
C GLY A 222 -34.82 8.36 29.91
N LEU A 223 -34.26 9.15 30.82
CA LEU A 223 -32.97 9.02 31.53
C LEU A 223 -32.79 7.73 32.36
N THR A 224 -33.51 6.66 32.04
CA THR A 224 -33.73 5.51 32.94
C THR A 224 -32.61 4.47 32.89
N ARG A 225 -31.66 4.60 31.97
CA ARG A 225 -30.59 3.63 31.81
C ARG A 225 -29.26 4.27 31.45
N LEU A 226 -28.59 4.80 32.47
CA LEU A 226 -27.14 4.97 32.43
C LEU A 226 -26.50 3.62 32.80
N VAL A 227 -25.44 3.24 32.08
CA VAL A 227 -24.73 1.97 32.29
C VAL A 227 -24.21 1.93 33.73
N GLY A 228 -24.71 0.98 34.53
CA GLY A 228 -24.35 0.80 35.94
C GLY A 228 -25.29 1.46 36.96
N LEU A 229 -26.33 2.18 36.53
CA LEU A 229 -27.32 2.77 37.42
C LEU A 229 -28.74 2.37 36.98
N SER A 230 -29.35 1.43 37.71
CA SER A 230 -30.76 1.08 37.55
C SER A 230 -31.62 2.08 38.31
N VAL A 231 -32.01 3.17 37.67
CA VAL A 231 -33.04 4.07 38.18
C VAL A 231 -34.38 3.52 37.72
N ALA A 232 -35.19 3.01 38.65
CA ALA A 232 -36.58 2.65 38.37
C ALA A 232 -37.44 3.92 38.49
N PRO A 233 -37.89 4.56 37.40
CA PRO A 233 -38.93 5.56 37.53
C PRO A 233 -40.25 4.84 37.82
N GLU A 234 -40.88 5.17 38.93
CA GLU A 234 -42.24 4.70 39.19
C GLU A 234 -43.18 5.27 38.13
N LEU A 235 -43.74 4.39 37.30
CA LEU A 235 -44.88 4.73 36.45
C LEU A 235 -46.12 4.86 37.36
N PRO A 236 -46.99 5.85 37.14
CA PRO A 236 -48.14 6.09 38.01
C PRO A 236 -49.17 5.00 37.79
N SER A 237 -49.21 4.01 38.70
CA SER A 237 -50.35 3.11 38.84
C SER A 237 -51.56 3.92 39.30
N SER A 238 -52.60 3.95 38.47
CA SER A 238 -53.91 4.46 38.83
C SER A 238 -54.51 3.60 39.94
N ARG A 239 -54.38 4.04 41.20
CA ARG A 239 -55.31 3.74 42.32
C ARG A 239 -54.93 4.56 43.55
N GLY A 240 -55.86 5.41 43.98
CA GLY A 240 -55.89 6.01 45.33
C GLY A 240 -54.90 7.14 45.59
N ARG A 241 -55.24 8.38 45.20
CA ARG A 241 -54.57 9.58 45.75
C ARG A 241 -54.90 9.70 47.24
N VAL A 242 -53.97 9.34 48.11
CA VAL A 242 -53.85 9.97 49.44
C VAL A 242 -52.85 11.11 49.26
N LYS A 243 -53.31 12.36 49.42
CA LYS A 243 -52.43 13.52 49.42
C LYS A 243 -51.61 13.51 50.72
N PRO A 244 -50.27 13.69 50.69
CA PRO A 244 -49.53 13.91 51.92
C PRO A 244 -49.83 15.32 52.45
N VAL A 245 -50.17 15.40 53.74
CA VAL A 245 -50.30 16.63 54.50
C VAL A 245 -48.93 16.94 55.11
N ILE A 246 -48.45 18.17 54.94
CA ILE A 246 -47.24 18.66 55.60
C ILE A 246 -47.72 19.51 56.78
N GLU A 247 -47.46 19.04 57.99
CA GLU A 247 -47.53 19.86 59.20
C GLU A 247 -46.16 20.51 59.42
N GLU A 248 -46.14 21.84 59.49
CA GLU A 248 -44.99 22.56 60.03
C GLU A 248 -45.02 22.42 61.56
N VAL A 249 -43.87 22.07 62.14
CA VAL A 249 -43.65 22.04 63.58
C VAL A 249 -42.90 23.32 63.93
N ASP A 250 -43.50 24.15 64.80
CA ASP A 250 -42.89 25.36 65.38
C ASP A 250 -41.66 25.04 66.25
#